data_AF-A0A2D4K1F0-F1
#
_entry.id   AF-A0A2D4K1F0-F1
#
_cell.length_a   1.000
_cell.length_b   1.000
_cell.length_c   1.000
_cell.angle_alpha   90.00
_cell.angle_beta   90.00
_cell.angle_gamma   90.00
#
_symmetry.space_group_name_H-M   'P 1'
#
loop_
_entity.id
_entity.type
_entity.pdbx_description
1 polymer ?
#
loop_
_entity_poly.entity_id
_entity_poly.type
_entity_poly.pdbx_seq_one_letter_code
_entity_poly.pdbx_strand_id
1 'polypeptide(L)'
;MFSVVAAKKAQEVATDTNYRNIIHTYSALPDSMNLELAKNMMQIQSDNQYKADYDEFMKGIGWMPLGSLESEKNRKAMEIVSEKKYRQHPDKLKYSILMDSMPMVLATSNAKIMDNHLYKKDWEGEKTQIHITPDIPEILLAKVNAYNISDHWTKAVLHDVLA
;
A
#
# COMPACT_ATOMS: atom_id res chain seq x y z
N MET A 1 -109.24 -21.17 3.64
CA MET A 1 -108.22 -21.43 2.58
C MET A 1 -107.11 -20.40 2.73
N PHE A 2 -105.85 -20.82 2.87
CA PHE A 2 -104.72 -19.89 2.95
C PHE A 2 -104.43 -19.28 1.57
N SER A 3 -104.09 -17.99 1.52
CA SER A 3 -103.73 -17.32 0.27
C SER A 3 -102.36 -17.79 -0.23
N VAL A 4 -102.33 -18.37 -1.43
CA VAL A 4 -101.09 -18.85 -2.09
C VAL A 4 -100.07 -17.71 -2.27
N VAL A 5 -100.55 -16.48 -2.48
CA VAL A 5 -99.71 -15.30 -2.64
C VAL A 5 -98.97 -14.96 -1.33
N ALA A 6 -99.66 -15.06 -0.19
CA ALA A 6 -99.05 -14.80 1.11
C ALA A 6 -98.01 -15.87 1.47
N ALA A 7 -98.31 -17.14 1.17
CA ALA A 7 -97.37 -18.24 1.39
C ALA A 7 -96.08 -18.09 0.56
N LYS A 8 -96.20 -17.65 -0.71
CA LYS A 8 -95.02 -17.41 -1.56
C LYS A 8 -94.12 -16.30 -1.00
N LYS A 9 -94.70 -15.17 -0.58
CA LYS A 9 -93.93 -14.06 0.02
C LYS A 9 -93.27 -14.46 1.33
N ALA A 10 -93.96 -15.24 2.17
CA ALA A 10 -93.38 -15.76 3.41
C ALA A 10 -92.19 -16.70 3.14
N GLN A 11 -92.28 -17.55 2.09
CA GLN A 11 -91.18 -18.41 1.68
C GLN A 11 -89.97 -17.62 1.15
N GLU A 12 -90.20 -16.58 0.36
CA GLU A 12 -89.14 -15.68 -0.14
C GLU A 12 -88.39 -15.02 1.02
N VAL A 13 -89.10 -14.56 2.05
CA VAL A 13 -88.52 -13.98 3.27
C VAL A 13 -87.80 -15.04 4.12
N ALA A 14 -88.38 -16.23 4.27
CA ALA A 14 -87.79 -17.31 5.07
C ALA A 14 -86.53 -17.92 4.44
N THR A 15 -86.41 -17.86 3.11
CA THR A 15 -85.29 -18.46 2.37
C THR A 15 -84.16 -17.47 2.06
N ASP A 16 -84.35 -16.18 2.33
CA ASP A 16 -83.41 -15.09 2.00
C ASP A 16 -82.92 -15.12 0.54
N THR A 17 -83.71 -15.74 -0.35
CA THR A 17 -83.31 -16.03 -1.74
C THR A 17 -83.03 -14.77 -2.55
N ASN A 18 -83.66 -13.66 -2.18
CA ASN A 18 -83.44 -12.34 -2.80
C ASN A 18 -82.43 -11.46 -2.04
N TYR A 19 -82.02 -11.85 -0.82
CA TYR A 19 -81.11 -11.07 0.03
C TYR A 19 -79.66 -11.54 -0.10
N ARG A 20 -79.43 -12.86 -0.21
CA ARG A 20 -78.10 -13.45 -0.41
C ARG A 20 -77.88 -13.87 -1.86
N ASN A 21 -77.29 -12.96 -2.63
CA ASN A 21 -76.70 -13.33 -3.93
C ASN A 21 -75.27 -13.85 -3.72
N ILE A 22 -75.11 -15.17 -3.72
CA ILE A 22 -73.79 -15.81 -3.66
C ILE A 22 -73.22 -15.87 -5.07
N ILE A 23 -72.06 -15.22 -5.27
CA ILE A 23 -71.35 -15.28 -6.54
C ILE A 23 -70.67 -16.65 -6.63
N HIS A 24 -71.18 -17.55 -7.49
CA HIS A 24 -70.64 -18.91 -7.66
C HIS A 24 -69.48 -19.01 -8.66
N THR A 25 -69.23 -17.95 -9.44
CA THR A 25 -68.17 -17.92 -10.46
C THR A 25 -67.33 -16.66 -10.29
N TYR A 26 -66.03 -16.84 -10.11
CA TYR A 26 -65.05 -15.76 -10.10
C TYR A 26 -64.26 -15.81 -11.40
N SER A 27 -64.54 -14.89 -12.32
CA SER A 27 -63.70 -14.65 -13.49
C SER A 27 -62.87 -13.39 -13.26
N ALA A 28 -61.55 -13.53 -13.22
CA ALA A 28 -60.65 -12.38 -13.20
C ALA A 28 -60.68 -11.70 -14.58
N LEU A 29 -60.88 -10.38 -14.59
CA LEU A 29 -60.79 -9.59 -15.82
C LEU A 29 -59.33 -9.65 -16.34
N PRO A 30 -59.10 -9.57 -17.67
CA PRO A 30 -57.74 -9.58 -18.22
C PRO A 30 -56.85 -8.44 -17.69
N ASP A 31 -57.47 -7.31 -17.34
CA ASP A 31 -56.85 -6.09 -16.80
C ASP A 31 -56.93 -6.03 -15.25
N SER A 32 -57.18 -7.18 -14.61
CA SER A 32 -57.26 -7.23 -13.16
C SER A 32 -55.86 -7.23 -12.55
N MET A 33 -55.64 -6.35 -11.57
CA MET A 33 -54.34 -6.14 -10.91
C MET A 33 -53.77 -7.44 -10.31
N ASN A 34 -54.62 -8.32 -9.79
CA ASN A 34 -54.20 -9.62 -9.27
C ASN A 34 -53.60 -10.54 -10.34
N LEU A 35 -54.10 -10.46 -11.57
CA LEU A 35 -53.60 -11.25 -12.70
C LEU A 35 -52.27 -10.68 -13.20
N GLU A 36 -52.12 -9.35 -13.24
CA GLU A 36 -50.84 -8.71 -13.54
C GLU A 36 -49.77 -9.02 -12.48
N LEU A 37 -50.11 -8.92 -11.20
CA LEU A 37 -49.19 -9.25 -10.12
C LEU A 37 -48.74 -10.71 -10.20
N ALA A 38 -49.66 -11.65 -10.43
CA ALA A 38 -49.33 -13.06 -10.60
C ALA A 38 -48.42 -13.29 -11.81
N LYS A 39 -48.65 -12.62 -12.94
CA LYS A 39 -47.77 -12.67 -14.11
C LYS A 39 -46.37 -12.18 -13.76
N ASN A 40 -46.24 -11.02 -13.12
CA ASN A 40 -44.95 -10.46 -12.73
C ASN A 40 -44.19 -11.39 -11.77
N MET A 41 -44.89 -12.00 -10.81
CA MET A 41 -44.29 -12.98 -9.90
C MET A 41 -43.77 -14.21 -10.64
N MET A 42 -44.55 -14.76 -11.59
CA MET A 42 -44.10 -15.86 -12.44
C MET A 42 -42.90 -15.47 -13.29
N GLN A 43 -42.87 -14.22 -13.75
CA GLN A 43 -41.78 -13.69 -14.56
C GLN A 43 -40.47 -13.65 -13.77
N ILE A 44 -40.53 -13.11 -12.55
CA ILE A 44 -39.39 -13.02 -11.63
C ILE A 44 -38.89 -14.42 -11.21
N GLN A 45 -39.79 -15.39 -11.06
CA GLN A 45 -39.43 -16.76 -10.67
C GLN A 45 -38.89 -17.60 -11.84
N SER A 46 -39.14 -17.19 -13.08
CA SER A 46 -38.82 -17.99 -14.26
C SER A 46 -37.32 -18.08 -14.51
N ASP A 47 -36.75 -19.28 -14.36
CA ASP A 47 -35.34 -19.55 -14.66
C ASP A 47 -35.00 -19.28 -16.13
N ASN A 48 -35.96 -19.45 -17.04
CA ASN A 48 -35.76 -19.16 -18.46
C ASN A 48 -35.54 -17.66 -18.70
N GLN A 49 -36.30 -16.80 -18.02
CA GLN A 49 -36.14 -15.35 -18.14
C GLN A 49 -34.88 -14.87 -17.45
N TYR A 50 -34.58 -15.43 -16.26
CA TYR A 50 -33.31 -15.18 -15.59
C TYR A 50 -32.10 -15.48 -16.49
N LYS A 51 -32.10 -16.63 -17.17
CA LYS A 51 -31.04 -17.01 -18.11
C LYS A 51 -30.98 -16.11 -19.33
N ALA A 52 -32.12 -15.68 -19.86
CA ALA A 52 -32.18 -14.74 -20.97
C ALA A 52 -31.57 -13.38 -20.58
N ASP A 53 -31.96 -12.84 -19.43
CA ASP A 53 -31.41 -11.59 -18.89
C ASP A 53 -29.90 -11.72 -18.62
N TYR A 54 -29.45 -12.84 -18.07
CA TYR A 54 -28.02 -13.11 -17.89
C TYR A 54 -27.26 -13.14 -19.22
N ASP A 55 -27.82 -13.81 -20.23
CA ASP A 55 -27.22 -13.91 -21.56
C ASP A 55 -27.20 -12.56 -22.29
N GLU A 56 -28.18 -11.69 -22.06
CA GLU A 56 -28.27 -10.36 -22.66
C GLU A 56 -27.35 -9.34 -21.98
N PHE A 57 -27.35 -9.31 -20.63
CA PHE A 57 -26.69 -8.25 -19.87
C PHE A 57 -25.34 -8.65 -19.30
N MET A 58 -25.14 -9.89 -18.88
CA MET A 58 -23.95 -10.31 -18.13
C MET A 58 -22.96 -11.12 -18.98
N LYS A 59 -23.47 -11.93 -19.89
CA LYS A 59 -22.64 -12.77 -20.75
C LYS A 59 -21.88 -11.92 -21.76
N GLY A 60 -20.57 -11.90 -21.63
CA GLY A 60 -19.70 -11.08 -22.47
C GLY A 60 -19.35 -9.72 -21.86
N ILE A 61 -19.86 -9.37 -20.66
CA ILE A 61 -19.20 -8.34 -19.84
C ILE A 61 -17.81 -8.87 -19.51
N GLY A 62 -16.83 -8.33 -20.21
CA GLY A 62 -15.45 -8.78 -20.16
C GLY A 62 -14.81 -8.46 -18.82
N TRP A 63 -14.81 -9.43 -17.90
CA TRP A 63 -13.78 -9.44 -16.88
C TRP A 63 -12.44 -9.67 -17.57
N MET A 64 -11.65 -8.62 -17.71
CA MET A 64 -10.29 -8.74 -18.22
C MET A 64 -9.37 -9.16 -17.06
N PRO A 65 -8.80 -10.37 -17.09
CA PRO A 65 -7.86 -10.78 -16.06
C PRO A 65 -6.51 -10.05 -16.18
N LEU A 66 -6.28 -9.34 -17.30
CA LEU A 66 -5.06 -8.59 -17.56
C LEU A 66 -4.83 -7.53 -16.48
N GLY A 67 -3.74 -7.68 -15.73
CA GLY A 67 -3.41 -6.79 -14.61
C GLY A 67 -3.93 -7.26 -13.25
N SER A 68 -4.69 -8.37 -13.19
CA SER A 68 -4.95 -9.07 -11.93
C SER A 68 -3.64 -9.62 -11.36
N LEU A 69 -3.54 -9.68 -10.03
CA LEU A 69 -2.40 -10.26 -9.32
C LEU A 69 -2.05 -11.66 -9.84
N GLU A 70 -3.06 -12.50 -10.07
CA GLU A 70 -2.85 -13.87 -10.57
C GLU A 70 -2.34 -13.88 -12.01
N SER A 71 -2.79 -12.93 -12.86
CA SER A 71 -2.27 -12.79 -14.21
C SER A 71 -0.79 -12.37 -14.22
N GLU A 72 -0.41 -11.47 -13.32
CA GLU A 72 0.96 -10.97 -13.19
C GLU A 72 1.88 -12.04 -12.61
N LYS A 73 1.41 -12.80 -11.61
CA LYS A 73 2.11 -13.98 -11.09
C LYS A 73 2.36 -15.01 -12.20
N ASN A 74 1.33 -15.38 -12.97
CA ASN A 74 1.49 -16.32 -14.08
C ASN A 74 2.42 -15.79 -15.16
N ARG A 75 2.31 -14.50 -15.51
CA ARG A 75 3.21 -13.85 -16.47
C ARG A 75 4.66 -14.03 -16.02
N LYS A 76 4.98 -13.67 -14.78
CA LYS A 76 6.31 -13.81 -14.20
C LYS A 76 6.79 -15.26 -14.14
N ALA A 77 5.93 -16.20 -13.76
CA ALA A 77 6.25 -17.62 -13.75
C ALA A 77 6.63 -18.12 -15.16
N MET A 78 5.89 -17.71 -16.19
CA MET A 78 6.22 -18.03 -17.58
C MET A 78 7.56 -17.42 -18.03
N GLU A 79 7.93 -16.23 -17.54
CA GLU A 79 9.24 -15.66 -17.83
C GLU A 79 10.37 -16.49 -17.24
N ILE A 80 10.18 -17.02 -16.02
CA ILE A 80 11.15 -17.85 -15.31
C ILE A 80 11.33 -19.21 -16.00
N VAL A 81 10.22 -19.84 -16.40
CA VAL A 81 10.24 -21.15 -17.08
C VAL A 81 10.82 -21.06 -18.50
N SER A 82 10.81 -19.87 -19.11
CA SER A 82 11.32 -19.68 -20.47
C SER A 82 12.83 -19.92 -20.56
N GLU A 83 13.24 -21.00 -21.21
CA GLU A 83 14.67 -21.36 -21.40
C GLU A 83 15.45 -20.23 -22.09
N LYS A 84 14.84 -19.56 -23.07
CA LYS A 84 15.46 -18.43 -23.78
C LYS A 84 15.78 -17.25 -22.85
N LYS A 85 14.90 -16.97 -21.88
CA LYS A 85 15.14 -15.92 -20.87
C LYS A 85 16.09 -16.41 -19.78
N TYR A 86 16.15 -17.71 -19.50
CA TYR A 86 17.08 -18.27 -18.54
C TYR A 86 18.53 -18.28 -19.06
N ARG A 87 18.75 -18.74 -20.30
CA ARG A 87 20.09 -18.88 -20.91
C ARG A 87 20.53 -17.60 -21.63
N GLN A 88 20.54 -16.48 -20.90
CA GLN A 88 21.01 -15.20 -21.44
C GLN A 88 22.54 -15.11 -21.42
N HIS A 89 23.11 -14.57 -22.51
CA HIS A 89 24.54 -14.27 -22.58
C HIS A 89 24.93 -13.20 -21.55
N PRO A 90 26.05 -13.34 -20.83
CA PRO A 90 26.46 -12.43 -19.75
C PRO A 90 26.47 -10.94 -20.14
N ASP A 91 26.86 -10.62 -21.38
CA ASP A 91 26.89 -9.23 -21.87
C ASP A 91 25.53 -8.52 -21.86
N LYS A 92 24.42 -9.27 -21.85
CA LYS A 92 23.06 -8.71 -21.76
C LYS A 92 22.70 -8.32 -20.32
N LEU A 93 23.35 -8.93 -19.35
CA LEU A 93 23.14 -8.67 -17.92
C LEU A 93 24.06 -7.53 -17.49
N LYS A 94 23.64 -6.30 -17.75
CA LYS A 94 24.36 -5.12 -17.25
C LYS A 94 24.18 -5.05 -15.74
N TYR A 95 25.28 -5.18 -15.00
CA TYR A 95 25.31 -4.97 -13.57
C TYR A 95 26.04 -3.66 -13.27
N SER A 96 25.41 -2.80 -12.46
CA SER A 96 26.04 -1.59 -11.92
C SER A 96 26.00 -1.66 -10.40
N ILE A 97 27.16 -1.60 -9.77
CA ILE A 97 27.27 -1.42 -8.33
C ILE A 97 27.13 0.06 -8.04
N LEU A 98 26.27 0.43 -7.10
CA LEU A 98 26.22 1.79 -6.62
C LEU A 98 27.52 2.11 -5.88
N MET A 99 28.15 3.26 -6.14
CA MET A 99 29.40 3.63 -5.48
C MET A 99 29.24 3.75 -3.96
N ASP A 100 28.04 4.11 -3.50
CA ASP A 100 27.69 4.20 -2.08
C ASP A 100 27.34 2.85 -1.44
N SER A 101 27.40 1.76 -2.21
CA SER A 101 27.15 0.42 -1.66
C SER A 101 28.21 0.07 -0.61
N MET A 102 27.78 -0.60 0.46
CA MET A 102 28.65 -1.01 1.56
C MET A 102 29.94 -1.71 1.09
N PRO A 103 29.90 -2.67 0.14
CA PRO A 103 31.12 -3.31 -0.35
C PRO A 103 32.11 -2.34 -0.99
N MET A 104 31.62 -1.34 -1.73
CA MET A 104 32.46 -0.36 -2.40
C MET A 104 33.07 0.64 -1.41
N VAL A 105 32.29 1.08 -0.42
CA VAL A 105 32.81 1.95 0.67
C VAL A 105 33.90 1.23 1.45
N LEU A 106 33.69 -0.04 1.80
CA LEU A 106 34.70 -0.86 2.48
C LEU A 106 35.95 -1.05 1.63
N ALA A 107 35.80 -1.37 0.33
CA ALA A 107 36.92 -1.50 -0.58
C ALA A 107 37.74 -0.20 -0.68
N THR A 108 37.06 0.94 -0.76
CA THR A 108 37.69 2.27 -0.82
C THR A 108 38.43 2.60 0.48
N SER A 109 37.84 2.30 1.64
CA SER A 109 38.49 2.50 2.94
C SER A 109 39.74 1.62 3.08
N ASN A 110 39.62 0.33 2.74
CA ASN A 110 40.74 -0.60 2.78
C ASN A 110 41.86 -0.17 1.83
N ALA A 111 41.53 0.31 0.63
CA ALA A 111 42.52 0.83 -0.31
C ALA A 111 43.30 2.03 0.27
N LYS A 112 42.64 2.94 1.00
CA LYS A 112 43.30 4.06 1.69
C LYS A 112 44.21 3.58 2.82
N ILE A 113 43.78 2.58 3.59
CA ILE A 113 44.57 2.01 4.69
C ILE A 113 45.83 1.31 4.15
N MET A 114 45.71 0.62 3.00
CA MET A 114 46.84 -0.06 2.36
C MET A 114 47.79 0.88 1.59
N ASP A 115 47.46 2.15 1.45
CA ASP A 115 48.28 3.11 0.71
C ASP A 115 49.52 3.52 1.52
N ASN A 116 50.66 2.97 1.14
CA ASN A 116 51.96 3.25 1.75
C ASN A 116 52.36 4.73 1.69
N HIS A 117 51.92 5.48 0.68
CA HIS A 117 52.25 6.89 0.57
C HIS A 117 51.49 7.72 1.61
N LEU A 118 50.18 7.48 1.74
CA LEU A 118 49.36 8.10 2.79
C LEU A 118 49.91 7.74 4.18
N TYR A 119 50.22 6.46 4.40
CA TYR A 119 50.85 6.00 5.64
C TYR A 119 52.14 6.77 5.97
N LYS A 120 53.06 6.89 5.00
CA LYS A 120 54.34 7.58 5.22
C LYS A 120 54.15 9.07 5.47
N LYS A 121 53.23 9.71 4.75
CA LYS A 121 52.88 11.12 4.95
C LYS A 121 52.36 11.36 6.37
N ASP A 122 51.43 10.53 6.82
CA ASP A 122 50.84 10.66 8.15
C ASP A 122 51.88 10.39 9.25
N TRP A 123 52.75 9.38 9.04
CA TRP A 123 53.88 9.07 9.91
C TRP A 123 54.90 10.21 10.03
N GLU A 124 55.23 10.89 8.92
CA GLU A 124 56.11 12.06 8.94
C GLU A 124 55.47 13.27 9.63
N GLY A 125 54.16 13.46 9.46
CA GLY A 125 53.38 14.47 10.17
C GLY A 125 53.35 14.22 11.68
N GLU A 126 53.13 12.98 12.10
CA GLU A 126 53.07 12.59 13.51
C GLU A 126 54.42 12.81 14.22
N LYS A 127 55.55 12.56 13.55
CA LYS A 127 56.89 12.88 14.11
C LYS A 127 57.09 14.35 14.45
N THR A 128 56.36 15.23 13.79
CA THR A 128 56.44 16.68 14.05
C THR A 128 55.60 17.06 15.27
N GLN A 129 54.60 16.24 15.62
CA GLN A 129 53.77 16.45 16.79
C GLN A 129 54.36 15.75 18.01
N ILE A 130 55.00 16.54 18.86
CA ILE A 130 55.54 16.05 20.12
C ILE A 130 54.40 16.05 21.16
N HIS A 131 53.85 14.86 21.45
CA HIS A 131 52.88 14.68 22.54
C HIS A 131 53.62 14.53 23.88
N ILE A 132 54.02 15.65 24.47
CA ILE A 132 54.48 15.67 25.86
C ILE A 132 53.31 16.03 26.77
N THR A 133 53.21 15.37 27.91
CA THR A 133 52.31 15.73 29.00
C THR A 133 52.60 17.18 29.43
N PRO A 134 51.64 18.13 29.28
CA PRO A 134 51.85 19.55 29.57
C PRO A 134 52.26 19.86 31.02
N ASP A 135 52.05 18.90 31.90
CA ASP A 135 52.15 18.91 33.35
C ASP A 135 53.52 18.45 33.90
N ILE A 136 54.52 18.20 33.04
CA ILE A 136 55.89 17.97 33.49
C ILE A 136 56.46 19.29 34.08
N PRO A 137 56.89 19.29 35.36
CA PRO A 137 57.31 20.50 36.05
C PRO A 137 58.50 21.20 35.40
N GLU A 138 59.41 20.45 34.77
CA GLU A 138 60.57 21.01 34.04
C GLU A 138 60.16 21.81 32.81
N ILE A 139 59.11 21.36 32.09
CA ILE A 139 58.60 22.05 30.90
C ILE A 139 57.78 23.27 31.30
N LEU A 140 57.00 23.17 32.38
CA LEU A 140 56.29 24.30 32.95
C LEU A 140 57.29 25.39 33.38
N LEU A 141 58.35 25.01 34.08
CA LEU A 141 59.43 25.91 34.49
C LEU A 141 60.12 26.55 33.28
N ALA A 142 60.45 25.76 32.25
CA ALA A 142 61.05 26.28 31.02
C ALA A 142 60.13 27.30 30.31
N LYS A 143 58.81 27.05 30.28
CA LYS A 143 57.82 27.99 29.72
C LYS A 143 57.73 29.28 30.52
N VAL A 144 57.66 29.19 31.85
CA VAL A 144 57.62 30.37 32.76
C VAL A 144 58.92 31.17 32.64
N ASN A 145 60.08 30.51 32.59
CA ASN A 145 61.37 31.17 32.42
C ASN A 145 61.49 31.85 31.04
N ALA A 146 61.07 31.19 29.96
CA ALA A 146 61.05 31.79 28.62
C ALA A 146 60.13 33.03 28.57
N TYR A 147 58.98 32.98 29.25
CA TYR A 147 58.07 34.13 29.39
C TYR A 147 58.69 35.28 30.19
N ASN A 148 59.32 35.00 31.33
CA ASN A 148 59.96 35.99 32.18
C ASN A 148 61.17 36.66 31.50
N ILE A 149 61.91 35.91 30.69
CA ILE A 149 63.07 36.41 29.93
C ILE A 149 62.63 37.14 28.65
N SER A 150 61.39 36.92 28.18
CA SER A 150 60.90 37.56 26.96
C SER A 150 60.90 39.08 27.09
N ASP A 151 61.25 39.73 25.98
CA ASP A 151 61.50 41.17 25.86
C ASP A 151 60.30 42.04 26.29
N HIS A 152 59.10 41.45 26.25
CA HIS A 152 57.85 42.08 26.70
C HIS A 152 57.82 42.30 28.22
N TRP A 153 58.24 41.30 29.01
CA TRP A 153 58.21 41.39 30.47
C TRP A 153 59.36 42.21 31.04
N THR A 154 60.55 42.05 30.46
CA THR A 154 61.72 42.81 30.88
C THR A 154 61.55 44.31 30.64
N LYS A 155 60.94 44.72 29.52
CA LYS A 155 60.62 46.14 29.25
C LYS A 155 59.54 46.70 30.17
N ALA A 156 58.50 45.93 30.49
CA ALA A 156 57.43 46.35 31.41
C ALA A 156 57.96 46.57 32.84
N VAL A 157 58.74 45.62 33.37
CA VAL A 157 59.36 45.74 34.70
C VAL A 157 60.36 46.91 34.75
N LEU A 158 61.14 47.12 33.68
CA LEU A 158 62.09 48.25 33.61
C LEU A 158 61.37 49.60 33.62
N HIS A 159 60.18 49.69 33.00
CA HIS A 159 59.37 50.90 32.99
C HIS A 159 58.77 51.23 34.37
N ASP A 160 58.37 50.23 35.15
CA ASP A 160 57.83 50.40 36.51
C ASP A 160 58.92 50.68 37.57
N VAL A 161 60.17 50.27 37.34
CA VAL A 161 61.30 50.51 38.27
C VAL A 161 61.94 51.89 38.06
N LEU A 162 61.77 52.49 36.88
CA LEU A 162 62.31 53.81 36.52
C LEU A 162 61.29 54.96 36.66
N ALA A 163 60.08 54.68 37.14
CA ALA A 163 59.05 55.67 37.50
C ALA A 163 58.98 55.88 39.02
#